data_AF-A0A1C6GBG5-F1
#
_entry.id   AF-A0A1C6GBG5-F1
#
_cell.length_a   1.000
_cell.length_b   1.000
_cell.length_c   1.000
_cell.angle_alpha   90.00
_cell.angle_beta   90.00
_cell.angle_gamma   90.00
#
_symmetry.space_group_name_H-M   'P 1'
#
loop_
_entity.id
_entity.type
_entity.pdbx_description
1 polymer ?
#
loop_
_entity_poly.entity_id
_entity_poly.type
_entity_poly.pdbx_seq_one_letter_code
_entity_poly.pdbx_strand_id
1 'polypeptide(L)'
;MEKKYILTEETKEVGGRILHRIQAVRDFDAVQKGDLGGWVESEENLSHDGNCWVFGDGRVFGNGRVFGNGKIFDNGRVFGDGEVFGNARIGVNAYISSPRSYFVQGPIGSRDDFLTYYLDKDKKIYAVTGCFFGTLEEFEKKVKETHGSNKHAKQYLKAAEMARVMLSGD
;
A
#
# COMPACT_ATOMS: atom_id res chain seq x y z
N MET A 1 7.57 18.26 -16.34
CA MET A 1 6.65 17.91 -15.25
C MET A 1 7.18 18.56 -13.98
N GLU A 2 6.33 19.22 -13.20
CA GLU A 2 6.75 19.87 -11.95
C GLU A 2 7.12 18.82 -10.89
N LYS A 3 8.22 19.02 -10.18
CA LYS A 3 8.67 18.10 -9.13
C LYS A 3 7.63 18.02 -8.02
N LYS A 4 7.28 16.79 -7.64
CA LYS A 4 6.42 16.52 -6.47
C LYS A 4 7.23 16.40 -5.17
N TYR A 5 8.44 15.88 -5.28
CA TYR A 5 9.36 15.68 -4.16
C TYR A 5 10.81 15.72 -4.63
N ILE A 6 11.73 15.76 -3.68
CA ILE A 6 13.18 15.58 -3.88
C ILE A 6 13.70 14.42 -3.04
N LEU A 7 14.82 13.84 -3.46
CA LEU A 7 15.63 12.94 -2.63
C LEU A 7 16.53 13.79 -1.74
N THR A 8 16.49 13.55 -0.43
CA THR A 8 17.34 14.26 0.53
C THR A 8 18.71 13.59 0.66
N GLU A 9 19.62 14.24 1.39
CA GLU A 9 20.92 13.66 1.76
C GLU A 9 20.80 12.59 2.88
N GLU A 10 19.65 12.51 3.55
CA GLU A 10 19.40 11.46 4.54
C GLU A 10 19.25 10.12 3.82
N THR A 11 20.14 9.20 4.14
CA THR A 11 20.24 7.90 3.48
C THR A 11 20.19 6.74 4.45
N LYS A 12 19.83 5.57 3.92
CA LYS A 12 19.81 4.31 4.66
C LYS A 12 20.09 3.14 3.73
N GLU A 13 20.81 2.15 4.25
CA GLU A 13 21.06 0.91 3.53
C GLU A 13 19.95 -0.12 3.75
N VAL A 14 19.45 -0.73 2.66
CA VAL A 14 18.48 -1.83 2.67
C VAL A 14 18.91 -2.87 1.65
N GLY A 15 19.36 -4.04 2.11
CA GLY A 15 19.72 -5.15 1.24
C GLY A 15 20.84 -4.81 0.24
N GLY A 16 21.86 -4.07 0.68
CA GLY A 16 22.98 -3.63 -0.16
C GLY A 16 22.65 -2.47 -1.11
N ARG A 17 21.49 -1.81 -0.94
CA ARG A 17 21.06 -0.64 -1.72
C ARG A 17 20.94 0.57 -0.82
N ILE A 18 21.30 1.74 -1.34
CA ILE A 18 21.13 3.01 -0.64
C ILE A 18 19.78 3.61 -1.04
N LEU A 19 18.95 3.92 -0.05
CA LEU A 19 17.70 4.63 -0.24
C LEU A 19 17.83 6.03 0.37
N HIS A 20 17.14 6.98 -0.25
CA HIS A 20 17.05 8.38 0.17
C HIS A 20 15.69 8.66 0.78
N ARG A 21 15.66 9.44 1.87
CA ARG A 21 14.41 9.97 2.42
C ARG A 21 13.83 10.98 1.43
N ILE A 22 12.54 10.87 1.12
CA ILE A 22 11.86 11.82 0.23
C ILE A 22 11.31 13.02 1.01
N GLN A 23 11.32 14.20 0.38
CA GLN A 23 10.68 15.40 0.92
C GLN A 23 9.79 16.05 -0.13
N ALA A 24 8.53 16.33 0.22
CA ALA A 24 7.59 17.00 -0.66
C ALA A 24 8.02 18.44 -0.94
N VAL A 25 7.89 18.90 -2.19
CA VAL A 25 8.25 20.28 -2.59
C VAL A 25 7.04 21.14 -2.96
N ARG A 26 5.84 20.56 -2.96
CA ARG A 26 4.55 21.22 -3.17
C ARG A 26 3.45 20.43 -2.45
N ASP A 27 2.29 21.07 -2.28
CA ASP A 27 1.11 20.45 -1.68
C ASP A 27 0.41 19.53 -2.69
N PHE A 28 -0.11 18.40 -2.23
CA PHE A 28 -0.99 17.50 -2.99
C PHE A 28 -1.69 16.50 -2.06
N ASP A 29 -2.99 16.26 -2.29
CA ASP A 29 -3.80 15.35 -1.47
C ASP A 29 -3.63 15.64 0.04
N ALA A 30 -3.14 14.69 0.83
CA ALA A 30 -2.89 14.84 2.26
C ALA A 30 -1.44 15.26 2.60
N VAL A 31 -0.59 15.53 1.60
CA VAL A 31 0.83 15.85 1.76
C VAL A 31 1.06 17.34 1.56
N GLN A 32 1.75 17.96 2.51
CA GLN A 32 2.13 19.37 2.48
C GLN A 32 3.58 19.54 2.05
N LYS A 33 3.89 20.69 1.45
CA LYS A 33 5.25 21.09 1.11
C LYS A 33 6.13 21.06 2.37
N GLY A 34 7.25 20.36 2.27
CA GLY A 34 8.19 20.16 3.38
C GLY A 34 8.00 18.83 4.13
N ASP A 35 6.88 18.13 3.93
CA ASP A 35 6.66 16.84 4.57
C ASP A 35 7.72 15.81 4.15
N LEU A 36 8.30 15.14 5.15
CA LEU A 36 9.15 13.98 4.94
C LEU A 36 8.28 12.73 4.72
N GLY A 37 8.49 12.07 3.59
CA GLY A 37 7.90 10.75 3.29
C GLY A 37 8.87 9.62 3.62
N GLY A 38 8.64 8.41 3.11
CA GLY A 38 9.51 7.26 3.32
C GLY A 38 10.77 7.29 2.47
N TRP A 39 11.20 6.11 2.04
CA TRP A 39 12.52 5.86 1.48
C TRP A 39 12.41 5.31 0.05
N VAL A 40 13.13 5.91 -0.89
CA VAL A 40 13.21 5.42 -2.27
C VAL A 40 14.65 5.33 -2.74
N GLU A 41 14.98 4.35 -3.59
CA GLU A 41 16.34 4.20 -4.14
C GLU A 41 16.62 5.27 -5.21
N SER A 42 15.64 5.53 -6.08
CA SER A 42 15.72 6.56 -7.12
C SER A 42 14.36 7.20 -7.39
N GLU A 43 14.34 8.20 -8.26
CA GLU A 43 13.09 8.83 -8.73
C GLU A 43 12.25 7.91 -9.63
N GLU A 44 12.79 6.78 -10.09
CA GLU A 44 12.03 5.79 -10.86
C GLU A 44 11.04 5.01 -9.98
N ASN A 45 11.31 4.95 -8.67
CA ASN A 45 10.51 4.19 -7.72
C ASN A 45 9.20 4.87 -7.32
N LEU A 46 9.10 6.20 -7.39
CA LEU A 46 7.91 6.94 -7.00
C LEU A 46 7.58 8.00 -8.05
N SER A 47 6.41 7.92 -8.66
CA SER A 47 6.04 8.86 -9.71
C SER A 47 5.89 10.29 -9.18
N HIS A 48 6.32 11.28 -9.98
CA HIS A 48 5.99 12.69 -9.75
C HIS A 48 4.54 13.04 -10.18
N ASP A 49 3.89 12.17 -10.96
CA ASP A 49 2.48 12.30 -11.33
C ASP A 49 1.55 11.71 -10.26
N GLY A 50 0.30 12.19 -10.28
CA GLY A 50 -0.74 11.73 -9.38
C GLY A 50 -0.43 11.97 -7.90
N ASN A 51 -1.19 11.30 -7.04
CA ASN A 51 -1.14 11.48 -5.59
C ASN A 51 -0.44 10.32 -4.87
N CYS A 52 0.32 9.48 -5.59
CA CYS A 52 1.08 8.42 -4.94
C CYS A 52 2.11 8.99 -3.96
N TRP A 53 2.27 8.31 -2.83
CA TRP A 53 3.20 8.73 -1.79
C TRP A 53 3.65 7.57 -0.92
N VAL A 54 4.86 7.69 -0.39
CA VAL A 54 5.41 6.78 0.61
C VAL A 54 5.42 7.52 1.93
N PHE A 55 4.64 7.07 2.90
CA PHE A 55 4.57 7.65 4.24
C PHE A 55 5.49 6.89 5.21
N GLY A 56 5.86 7.55 6.31
CA GLY A 56 6.53 6.92 7.45
C GLY A 56 7.89 6.33 7.06
N ASP A 57 8.01 5.00 7.18
CA ASP A 57 9.23 4.23 6.94
C ASP A 57 9.14 3.28 5.74
N GLY A 58 8.13 3.52 4.87
CA GLY A 58 7.88 2.74 3.68
C GLY A 58 9.10 2.76 2.76
N ARG A 59 9.33 1.67 2.03
CA ARG A 59 10.53 1.48 1.20
C ARG A 59 10.14 1.04 -0.19
N VAL A 60 10.63 1.76 -1.19
CA VAL A 60 10.47 1.40 -2.59
C VAL A 60 11.84 1.38 -3.25
N PHE A 61 12.28 0.22 -3.73
CA PHE A 61 13.66 0.04 -4.20
C PHE A 61 13.77 -1.05 -5.27
N GLY A 62 14.93 -1.13 -5.93
CA GLY A 62 15.11 -1.93 -7.13
C GLY A 62 14.12 -1.50 -8.22
N ASN A 63 13.49 -2.46 -8.88
CA ASN A 63 12.47 -2.20 -9.91
C ASN A 63 11.08 -1.89 -9.35
N GLY A 64 10.92 -1.76 -8.02
CA GLY A 64 9.63 -1.51 -7.40
C GLY A 64 9.11 -0.11 -7.72
N ARG A 65 7.81 0.04 -7.99
CA ARG A 65 7.23 1.32 -8.43
C ARG A 65 5.93 1.65 -7.72
N VAL A 66 5.74 2.93 -7.40
CA VAL A 66 4.49 3.46 -6.85
C VAL A 66 4.02 4.64 -7.70
N PHE A 67 2.81 4.54 -8.25
CA PHE A 67 2.27 5.53 -9.19
C PHE A 67 0.75 5.69 -9.06
N GLY A 68 0.16 6.64 -9.80
CA GLY A 68 -1.26 6.96 -9.69
C GLY A 68 -1.61 7.49 -8.30
N ASN A 69 -2.50 6.80 -7.57
CA ASN A 69 -2.89 7.15 -6.19
C ASN A 69 -2.42 6.12 -5.15
N GLY A 70 -1.48 5.22 -5.51
CA GLY A 70 -0.98 4.18 -4.62
C GLY A 70 -0.27 4.77 -3.40
N LYS A 71 -0.61 4.30 -2.20
CA LYS A 71 -0.04 4.81 -0.95
C LYS A 71 0.63 3.68 -0.17
N ILE A 72 1.88 3.91 0.22
CA ILE A 72 2.64 3.03 1.10
C ILE A 72 2.68 3.66 2.48
N PHE A 73 2.36 2.89 3.51
CA PHE A 73 2.37 3.33 4.91
C PHE A 73 3.34 2.48 5.74
N ASP A 74 3.65 3.00 6.93
CA ASP A 74 4.43 2.34 7.97
C ASP A 74 5.77 1.78 7.46
N ASN A 75 5.98 0.48 7.48
CA ASN A 75 7.23 -0.18 7.09
C ASN A 75 7.09 -1.04 5.81
N GLY A 76 6.02 -0.83 5.03
CA GLY A 76 5.72 -1.59 3.82
C GLY A 76 6.84 -1.50 2.78
N ARG A 77 7.08 -2.60 2.07
CA ARG A 77 8.17 -2.74 1.10
C ARG A 77 7.62 -3.05 -0.28
N VAL A 78 8.05 -2.29 -1.28
CA VAL A 78 7.76 -2.51 -2.69
C VAL A 78 9.10 -2.64 -3.42
N PHE A 79 9.33 -3.77 -4.06
CA PHE A 79 10.63 -4.07 -4.68
C PHE A 79 10.48 -5.13 -5.77
N GLY A 80 11.56 -5.44 -6.49
CA GLY A 80 11.48 -6.37 -7.64
C GLY A 80 10.43 -5.88 -8.63
N ASP A 81 9.58 -6.77 -9.13
CA ASP A 81 8.50 -6.40 -10.07
C ASP A 81 7.25 -5.84 -9.36
N GLY A 82 7.35 -5.43 -8.10
CA GLY A 82 6.25 -4.88 -7.33
C GLY A 82 5.80 -3.52 -7.85
N GLU A 83 4.54 -3.42 -8.29
CA GLU A 83 3.95 -2.18 -8.76
C GLU A 83 2.67 -1.84 -7.97
N VAL A 84 2.69 -0.73 -7.22
CA VAL A 84 1.55 -0.27 -6.42
C VAL A 84 0.90 0.95 -7.07
N PHE A 85 -0.37 0.83 -7.43
CA PHE A 85 -1.09 1.88 -8.13
C PHE A 85 -2.60 1.87 -7.80
N GLY A 86 -3.35 2.78 -8.43
CA GLY A 86 -4.78 2.91 -8.20
C GLY A 86 -5.08 3.33 -6.75
N ASN A 87 -6.15 2.81 -6.16
CA ASN A 87 -6.55 3.12 -4.77
C ASN A 87 -5.89 2.21 -3.72
N ALA A 88 -4.77 1.57 -4.07
CA ALA A 88 -4.08 0.65 -3.18
C ALA A 88 -3.52 1.37 -1.94
N ARG A 89 -3.81 0.82 -0.76
CA ARG A 89 -3.24 1.23 0.52
C ARG A 89 -2.45 0.06 1.08
N ILE A 90 -1.13 0.14 0.99
CA ILE A 90 -0.20 -0.92 1.39
C ILE A 90 0.44 -0.50 2.71
N GLY A 91 0.24 -1.29 3.78
CA GLY A 91 0.58 -0.90 5.14
C GLY A 91 1.68 -1.75 5.79
N VAL A 92 1.59 -1.86 7.11
CA VAL A 92 2.55 -2.60 7.96
C VAL A 92 2.84 -4.00 7.41
N ASN A 93 4.11 -4.38 7.46
CA ASN A 93 4.68 -5.67 7.06
C ASN A 93 4.52 -6.05 5.59
N ALA A 94 3.95 -5.18 4.76
CA ALA A 94 3.74 -5.49 3.36
C ALA A 94 5.06 -5.83 2.65
N TYR A 95 4.99 -6.84 1.79
CA TYR A 95 6.11 -7.36 1.02
C TYR A 95 5.65 -7.55 -0.43
N ILE A 96 5.65 -6.44 -1.17
CA ILE A 96 5.13 -6.36 -2.54
C ILE A 96 6.29 -6.57 -3.51
N SER A 97 6.33 -7.76 -4.11
CA SER A 97 7.39 -8.17 -5.04
C SER A 97 6.91 -8.41 -6.46
N SER A 98 5.60 -8.29 -6.68
CA SER A 98 4.90 -8.58 -7.92
C SER A 98 3.56 -7.82 -7.94
N PRO A 99 2.96 -7.57 -9.12
CA PRO A 99 1.60 -7.04 -9.20
C PRO A 99 0.56 -7.99 -8.57
N ARG A 100 0.89 -9.29 -8.40
CA ARG A 100 0.06 -10.29 -7.72
C ARG A 100 0.26 -10.32 -6.20
N SER A 101 1.04 -9.41 -5.61
CA SER A 101 1.24 -9.36 -4.15
C SER A 101 0.13 -8.66 -3.39
N TYR A 102 -0.83 -8.04 -4.09
CA TYR A 102 -1.99 -7.38 -3.48
C TYR A 102 -3.21 -7.45 -4.39
N PHE A 103 -4.38 -7.18 -3.81
CA PHE A 103 -5.68 -7.13 -4.47
C PHE A 103 -6.47 -5.95 -3.91
N VAL A 104 -7.10 -5.16 -4.78
CA VAL A 104 -7.94 -4.02 -4.38
C VAL A 104 -9.35 -4.24 -4.90
N GLN A 105 -10.34 -4.10 -4.01
CA GLN A 105 -11.76 -4.15 -4.37
C GLN A 105 -12.46 -2.91 -3.82
N GLY A 106 -13.23 -2.22 -4.66
CA GLY A 106 -14.05 -1.10 -4.22
C GLY A 106 -14.74 -0.38 -5.38
N PRO A 107 -15.69 0.52 -5.07
CA PRO A 107 -16.18 0.83 -3.73
C PRO A 107 -17.10 -0.28 -3.19
N ILE A 108 -16.91 -0.72 -1.94
CA ILE A 108 -17.74 -1.74 -1.28
C ILE A 108 -17.94 -1.43 0.22
N GLY A 109 -18.90 -2.12 0.84
CA GLY A 109 -19.12 -2.07 2.28
C GLY A 109 -19.90 -0.85 2.73
N SER A 110 -19.97 -0.62 4.04
CA SER A 110 -20.85 0.43 4.61
C SER A 110 -20.31 1.85 4.44
N ARG A 111 -19.11 2.00 3.88
CA ARG A 111 -18.43 3.28 3.66
C ARG A 111 -18.26 3.60 2.17
N ASP A 112 -18.70 2.71 1.28
CA ASP A 112 -18.44 2.79 -0.16
C ASP A 112 -16.94 3.11 -0.44
N ASP A 113 -16.05 2.36 0.23
CA ASP A 113 -14.61 2.58 0.22
C ASP A 113 -13.87 1.44 -0.49
N PHE A 114 -12.59 1.64 -0.77
CA PHE A 114 -11.70 0.62 -1.29
C PHE A 114 -11.10 -0.21 -0.16
N LEU A 115 -11.06 -1.52 -0.39
CA LEU A 115 -10.45 -2.52 0.47
C LEU A 115 -9.22 -3.07 -0.24
N THR A 116 -8.07 -2.97 0.41
CA THR A 116 -6.81 -3.53 -0.08
C THR A 116 -6.46 -4.78 0.73
N TYR A 117 -6.16 -5.87 0.05
CA TYR A 117 -5.51 -7.04 0.61
C TYR A 117 -4.08 -7.13 0.10
N TYR A 118 -3.12 -7.51 0.93
CA TYR A 118 -1.74 -7.68 0.50
C TYR A 118 -1.01 -8.76 1.29
N LEU A 119 0.09 -9.24 0.70
CA LEU A 119 0.98 -10.22 1.31
C LEU A 119 2.06 -9.55 2.16
N ASP A 120 2.38 -10.18 3.29
CA ASP A 120 3.65 -9.98 3.98
C ASP A 120 4.74 -10.94 3.45
N LYS A 121 5.93 -10.87 4.06
CA LYS A 121 7.09 -11.69 3.71
C LYS A 121 6.85 -13.20 3.87
N ASP A 122 5.95 -13.58 4.78
CA ASP A 122 5.64 -14.97 5.13
C ASP A 122 4.36 -15.44 4.42
N LYS A 123 3.93 -14.69 3.39
CA LYS A 123 2.72 -14.94 2.58
C LYS A 123 1.41 -14.88 3.37
N LYS A 124 1.40 -14.22 4.54
CA LYS A 124 0.17 -13.93 5.26
C LYS A 124 -0.57 -12.79 4.57
N ILE A 125 -1.89 -12.93 4.47
CA ILE A 125 -2.77 -11.92 3.88
C ILE A 125 -3.22 -10.93 4.96
N TYR A 126 -3.01 -9.65 4.72
CA TYR A 126 -3.55 -8.54 5.51
C TYR A 126 -4.64 -7.82 4.73
N ALA A 127 -5.55 -7.17 5.46
CA ALA A 127 -6.63 -6.37 4.93
C ALA A 127 -6.56 -4.94 5.48
N VAL A 128 -6.78 -3.95 4.62
CA VAL A 128 -6.83 -2.52 4.96
C VAL A 128 -8.07 -1.89 4.33
N THR A 129 -8.93 -1.30 5.16
CA THR A 129 -10.06 -0.46 4.71
C THR A 129 -10.46 0.51 5.82
N GLY A 130 -10.70 1.79 5.48
CA GLY A 130 -10.97 2.82 6.48
C GLY A 130 -9.91 2.84 7.60
N CYS A 131 -10.36 2.60 8.83
CA CYS A 131 -9.53 2.52 10.04
C CYS A 131 -9.11 1.09 10.41
N PHE A 132 -9.59 0.09 9.67
CA PHE A 132 -9.24 -1.31 9.91
C PHE A 132 -7.89 -1.62 9.27
N PHE A 133 -7.02 -2.25 10.06
CA PHE A 133 -5.84 -2.96 9.62
C PHE A 133 -5.73 -4.25 10.44
N GLY A 134 -5.48 -5.37 9.79
CA GLY A 134 -5.33 -6.65 10.45
C GLY A 134 -5.16 -7.78 9.44
N THR A 135 -5.03 -9.01 9.95
CA THR A 135 -4.96 -10.20 9.09
C THR A 135 -6.31 -10.46 8.41
N LEU A 136 -6.31 -11.30 7.38
CA LEU A 136 -7.55 -11.72 6.73
C LEU A 136 -8.55 -12.38 7.71
N GLU A 137 -8.06 -13.21 8.63
CA GLU A 137 -8.89 -13.86 9.66
C GLU A 137 -9.50 -12.84 10.63
N GLU A 138 -8.70 -11.86 11.08
CA GLU A 138 -9.16 -10.77 11.93
C GLU A 138 -10.21 -9.91 11.22
N PHE A 139 -10.00 -9.66 9.92
CA PHE A 139 -10.94 -8.92 9.09
C PHE A 139 -12.28 -9.64 8.97
N GLU A 140 -12.28 -10.92 8.59
CA GLU A 140 -13.51 -11.72 8.48
C GLU A 140 -14.27 -11.78 9.80
N LYS A 141 -13.56 -11.96 10.92
CA LYS A 141 -14.15 -11.91 12.27
C LYS A 141 -14.80 -10.55 12.52
N LYS A 142 -14.07 -9.45 12.27
CA LYS A 142 -14.56 -8.09 12.50
C LYS A 142 -15.77 -7.75 11.65
N VAL A 143 -15.80 -8.20 10.38
CA VAL A 143 -16.93 -8.04 9.47
C VAL A 143 -18.18 -8.72 10.02
N LYS A 144 -18.06 -9.97 10.48
CA LYS A 144 -19.18 -10.72 11.07
C LYS A 144 -19.71 -10.04 12.35
N GLU A 145 -18.81 -9.59 13.23
CA GLU A 145 -19.17 -8.86 14.45
C GLU A 145 -19.89 -7.53 14.16
N THR A 146 -19.45 -6.79 13.15
CA THR A 146 -19.94 -5.43 12.88
C THR A 146 -21.20 -5.42 12.01
N HIS A 147 -21.31 -6.35 11.06
CA HIS A 147 -22.33 -6.30 10.01
C HIS A 147 -23.26 -7.52 9.97
N GLY A 148 -22.99 -8.56 10.77
CA GLY A 148 -23.80 -9.77 10.80
C GLY A 148 -23.93 -10.41 9.41
N SER A 149 -25.16 -10.57 8.92
CA SER A 149 -25.48 -11.19 7.63
C SER A 149 -25.99 -10.21 6.56
N ASN A 150 -25.81 -8.90 6.79
CA ASN A 150 -26.33 -7.87 5.88
C ASN A 150 -25.56 -7.81 4.55
N LYS A 151 -26.00 -6.91 3.64
CA LYS A 151 -25.38 -6.75 2.31
C LYS A 151 -23.89 -6.39 2.36
N HIS A 152 -23.45 -5.61 3.35
CA HIS A 152 -22.07 -5.16 3.48
C HIS A 152 -21.17 -6.31 3.95
N ALA A 153 -21.64 -7.13 4.90
CA ALA A 153 -20.94 -8.36 5.28
C ALA A 153 -20.72 -9.26 4.06
N LYS A 154 -21.75 -9.45 3.23
CA LYS A 154 -21.65 -10.26 2.01
C LYS A 154 -20.63 -9.70 1.00
N GLN A 155 -20.59 -8.38 0.80
CA GLN A 155 -19.60 -7.75 -0.07
C GLN A 155 -18.17 -7.97 0.42
N TYR A 156 -17.91 -7.70 1.71
CA TYR A 156 -16.58 -7.86 2.30
C TYR A 156 -16.11 -9.32 2.31
N LEU A 157 -16.98 -10.27 2.66
CA LEU A 157 -16.61 -11.68 2.70
C LEU A 157 -16.35 -12.25 1.30
N LYS A 158 -17.09 -11.82 0.27
CA LYS A 158 -16.77 -12.20 -1.13
C LYS A 158 -15.44 -11.63 -1.60
N ALA A 159 -15.10 -10.40 -1.20
CA ALA A 159 -13.79 -9.82 -1.49
C ALA A 159 -12.66 -10.60 -0.75
N ALA A 160 -12.91 -11.03 0.49
CA ALA A 160 -11.99 -11.87 1.26
C ALA A 160 -11.76 -13.23 0.58
N GLU A 161 -12.82 -13.90 0.12
CA GLU A 161 -12.74 -15.15 -0.64
C GLU A 161 -11.89 -14.98 -1.90
N MET A 162 -12.14 -13.91 -2.68
CA MET A 162 -11.34 -13.60 -3.87
C MET A 162 -9.87 -13.32 -3.52
N ALA A 163 -9.62 -12.59 -2.44
CA ALA A 163 -8.26 -12.32 -1.97
C ALA A 163 -7.52 -13.60 -1.57
N ARG A 164 -8.20 -14.58 -0.95
CA ARG A 164 -7.61 -15.91 -0.68
C ARG A 164 -7.14 -16.52 -1.99
N VAL A 165 -8.03 -16.68 -2.97
CA VAL A 165 -7.71 -17.31 -4.27
C VAL A 165 -6.58 -16.59 -5.00
N MET A 166 -6.58 -15.26 -5.00
CA MET A 166 -5.58 -14.48 -5.74
C MET A 166 -4.20 -14.46 -5.10
N LEU A 167 -4.13 -14.58 -3.76
CA LEU A 167 -2.90 -14.32 -2.99
C LEU A 167 -2.29 -15.55 -2.32
N SER A 168 -3.08 -16.60 -2.05
CA SER A 168 -2.52 -17.91 -1.72
C SER A 168 -1.99 -18.52 -3.02
N GLY A 169 -0.68 -18.54 -3.21
CA GLY A 169 -0.07 -19.14 -4.41
C GLY A 169 -0.51 -20.60 -4.61
N ASP A 170 -0.48 -21.06 -5.86
CA ASP A 170 -0.68 -22.47 -6.22
C ASP A 170 0.35 -23.40 -5.54
#